data_AF-A0A2V7CL94-F1
#
_entry.id   AF-A0A2V7CL94-F1
#
_cell.length_a   1.000
_cell.length_b   1.000
_cell.length_c   1.000
_cell.angle_alpha   90.00
_cell.angle_beta   90.00
_cell.angle_gamma   90.00
#
_symmetry.space_group_name_H-M   'P 1'
#
loop_
_entity.id
_entity.type
_entity.pdbx_description
1 polymer ?
#
loop_
_entity_poly.entity_id
_entity_poly.type
_entity_poly.pdbx_seq_one_letter_code
_entity_poly.pdbx_strand_id
1 'polypeptide(L)'
;MISRALLWPMRRVAIVLGVALHLGSVIVHADVPTIADMTACNQEAREESRDRSASPNSKDQVDAEAARRQRAGTAAIPGAAGAVTQSEDPQIHGMDAHGATDAAYRAAYRVCMRKKGF
;
A
#
# COMPACT_ATOMS: atom_id res chain seq x y z
N MET A 1 -20.49 0.57 -58.02
CA MET A 1 -19.46 1.60 -57.75
C MET A 1 -19.77 2.21 -56.39
N ILE A 2 -19.12 1.74 -55.32
CA ILE A 2 -19.38 2.23 -53.96
C ILE A 2 -18.58 3.52 -53.77
N SER A 3 -19.30 4.63 -53.60
CA SER A 3 -18.77 5.98 -53.51
C SER A 3 -17.73 6.12 -52.40
N ARG A 4 -16.48 6.40 -52.79
CA ARG A 4 -15.34 6.74 -51.92
C ARG A 4 -15.59 7.95 -50.99
N ALA A 5 -16.68 8.68 -51.17
CA ALA A 5 -17.01 9.92 -50.45
C ALA A 5 -17.45 9.71 -48.98
N LEU A 6 -18.01 8.55 -48.61
CA LEU A 6 -18.44 8.27 -47.22
C LEU A 6 -17.35 7.64 -46.34
N LEU A 7 -16.26 7.13 -46.91
CA LEU A 7 -15.16 6.55 -46.12
C LEU A 7 -14.34 7.62 -45.38
N TRP A 8 -14.35 8.87 -45.84
CA TRP A 8 -13.55 9.94 -45.23
C TRP A 8 -14.10 10.46 -43.89
N PRO A 9 -15.40 10.80 -43.75
CA PRO A 9 -15.93 11.28 -42.48
C PRO A 9 -15.90 10.19 -41.41
N MET A 10 -16.24 8.93 -41.74
CA MET A 10 -16.22 7.81 -40.80
C MET A 10 -14.80 7.52 -40.28
N ARG A 11 -13.79 7.64 -41.14
CA ARG A 11 -12.38 7.43 -40.77
C ARG A 11 -11.84 8.56 -39.87
N ARG A 12 -12.28 9.81 -40.07
CA ARG A 12 -11.94 10.92 -39.16
C ARG A 12 -12.62 10.79 -37.80
N VAL A 13 -13.89 10.40 -37.78
CA VAL A 13 -14.63 10.13 -36.54
C VAL A 13 -13.96 8.99 -35.75
N ALA A 14 -13.58 7.89 -36.41
CA ALA A 14 -12.87 6.78 -35.78
C ALA A 14 -11.51 7.19 -35.20
N ILE A 15 -10.77 8.07 -35.87
CA ILE A 15 -9.49 8.61 -35.37
C ILE A 15 -9.71 9.49 -34.14
N VAL A 16 -10.68 10.41 -34.17
CA VAL A 16 -10.98 11.29 -33.03
C VAL A 16 -11.45 10.47 -31.81
N LEU A 17 -12.31 9.46 -32.03
CA LEU A 17 -12.76 8.58 -30.95
C LEU A 17 -11.58 7.76 -30.37
N GLY A 18 -10.70 7.24 -31.23
CA GLY A 18 -9.52 6.50 -30.79
C GLY A 18 -8.57 7.36 -29.94
N VAL A 19 -8.30 8.59 -30.35
CA VAL A 19 -7.46 9.53 -29.59
C VAL A 19 -8.09 9.91 -28.25
N ALA A 20 -9.40 10.15 -28.21
CA ALA A 20 -10.12 10.45 -26.96
C ALA A 20 -10.06 9.28 -25.95
N LEU A 21 -10.13 8.02 -26.42
CA LEU A 21 -10.00 6.85 -25.54
C LEU A 21 -8.58 6.67 -24.98
N HIS A 22 -7.53 7.11 -25.69
CA HIS A 22 -6.15 6.97 -25.20
C HIS A 22 -5.75 8.06 -24.19
N LEU A 23 -6.43 9.20 -24.19
CA LEU A 23 -6.19 10.29 -23.22
C LEU A 23 -6.82 10.01 -21.83
N GLY A 24 -7.66 8.99 -21.71
CA GLY A 24 -8.32 8.60 -20.46
C GLY A 24 -7.54 7.62 -19.58
N SER A 25 -6.35 7.18 -20.00
CA SER A 25 -5.51 6.27 -19.23
C SER A 25 -4.79 7.02 -18.10
N VAL A 26 -5.50 7.26 -17.00
CA VAL A 26 -4.85 7.65 -15.74
C VAL A 26 -4.12 6.41 -15.24
N ILE A 27 -2.80 6.36 -15.43
CA ILE A 27 -1.97 5.32 -14.82
C ILE A 27 -1.96 5.62 -13.32
N VAL A 28 -2.85 4.95 -12.58
CA VAL A 28 -2.75 4.89 -11.11
C VAL A 28 -1.49 4.09 -10.81
N HIS A 29 -0.37 4.79 -10.62
CA HIS A 29 0.76 4.18 -9.94
C HIS A 29 0.27 3.89 -8.52
N ALA A 30 0.35 2.62 -8.10
CA ALA A 30 0.26 2.32 -6.68
C ALA A 30 1.50 2.97 -6.05
N ASP A 31 1.35 4.18 -5.53
CA ASP A 31 2.45 4.90 -4.90
C ASP A 31 2.94 4.04 -3.71
N VAL A 32 4.14 3.49 -3.86
CA VAL A 32 4.79 2.72 -2.80
C VAL A 32 5.42 3.72 -1.83
N PRO A 33 5.21 3.57 -0.51
CA PRO A 33 5.77 4.48 0.48
C PRO A 33 7.28 4.57 0.36
N THR A 34 7.83 5.78 0.48
CA THR A 34 9.29 5.95 0.46
C THR A 34 9.92 5.37 1.72
N ILE A 35 11.24 5.09 1.68
CA ILE A 35 11.97 4.64 2.86
C ILE A 35 11.85 5.65 4.02
N ALA A 36 11.82 6.95 3.70
CA ALA A 36 11.62 8.00 4.69
C ALA A 36 10.23 7.93 5.34
N ASP A 37 9.18 7.70 4.54
CA ASP A 37 7.82 7.54 5.05
C ASP A 37 7.68 6.31 5.94
N MET A 38 8.18 5.17 5.49
CA MET A 38 8.19 3.92 6.26
C MET A 38 8.94 4.09 7.58
N THR A 39 10.12 4.73 7.56
CA THR A 39 10.93 4.96 8.76
C THR A 39 10.22 5.88 9.74
N ALA A 40 9.66 6.99 9.26
CA ALA A 40 8.92 7.93 10.09
C ALA A 40 7.68 7.29 10.71
N CYS A 41 6.89 6.56 9.92
CA CYS A 41 5.69 5.90 10.44
C CYS A 41 5.99 4.73 11.38
N ASN A 42 7.10 4.02 11.18
CA ASN A 42 7.55 3.02 12.16
C ASN A 42 7.95 3.69 13.49
N GLN A 43 8.58 4.86 13.44
CA GLN A 43 8.93 5.60 14.65
C GLN A 43 7.67 6.11 15.38
N GLU A 44 6.74 6.77 14.68
CA GLU A 44 5.45 7.22 15.24
C GLU A 44 4.68 6.05 15.85
N ALA A 45 4.64 4.89 15.18
CA ALA A 45 3.98 3.71 15.69
C ALA A 45 4.62 3.15 16.97
N ARG A 46 5.95 3.21 17.10
CA ARG A 46 6.64 2.82 18.36
C ARG A 46 6.22 3.71 19.53
N GLU A 47 6.06 5.00 19.28
CA GLU A 47 5.68 5.97 20.31
C GLU A 47 4.21 5.80 20.70
N GLU A 48 3.29 5.80 19.73
CA GLU A 48 1.85 5.69 20.00
C GLU A 48 1.44 4.34 20.63
N SER A 49 2.13 3.25 20.27
CA SER A 49 1.87 1.93 20.86
C SER A 49 2.31 1.84 22.32
N ARG A 50 3.41 2.51 22.70
CA ARG A 50 3.87 2.58 24.10
C ARG A 50 2.89 3.37 24.97
N ASP A 51 2.36 4.45 24.42
CA ASP A 51 1.41 5.31 25.13
C ASP A 51 -0.02 4.77 25.12
N ARG A 52 -0.28 3.67 24.37
CA ARG A 52 -1.60 3.09 24.14
C ARG A 52 -2.60 4.10 23.56
N SER A 53 -2.09 5.02 22.75
CA SER A 53 -2.85 6.10 22.14
C SER A 53 -3.59 5.66 20.87
N ALA A 54 -3.09 4.61 20.20
CA ALA A 54 -3.75 4.03 19.04
C ALA A 54 -4.85 3.05 19.45
N SER A 55 -6.02 3.14 18.80
CA SER A 55 -7.14 2.20 18.98
C SER A 55 -7.14 1.18 17.84
N PRO A 56 -6.71 -0.08 18.06
CA PRO A 56 -6.70 -1.11 17.03
C PRO A 56 -8.12 -1.54 16.65
N ASN A 57 -8.30 -1.94 15.39
CA ASN A 57 -9.52 -2.61 14.95
C ASN A 57 -9.34 -4.14 14.93
N SER A 58 -10.42 -4.86 14.60
CA SER A 58 -10.40 -6.33 14.54
C SER A 58 -9.38 -6.89 13.55
N LYS A 59 -9.18 -6.23 12.40
CA LYS A 59 -8.16 -6.61 11.41
C LYS A 59 -6.75 -6.48 11.98
N ASP A 60 -6.45 -5.38 12.69
CA ASP A 60 -5.14 -5.20 13.31
C ASP A 60 -4.84 -6.30 14.33
N GLN A 61 -5.85 -6.74 15.10
CA GLN A 61 -5.71 -7.83 16.07
C GLN A 61 -5.46 -9.18 15.39
N VAL A 62 -6.23 -9.50 14.35
CA VAL A 62 -6.08 -10.75 13.59
C VAL A 62 -4.72 -10.81 12.89
N ASP A 63 -4.31 -9.72 12.26
CA ASP A 63 -3.04 -9.66 11.54
C ASP A 63 -1.85 -9.70 12.52
N ALA A 64 -1.95 -9.06 13.70
CA ALA A 64 -0.93 -9.14 14.74
C ALA A 64 -0.76 -10.57 15.26
N GLU A 65 -1.86 -11.28 15.46
CA GLU A 65 -1.84 -12.69 15.85
C GLU A 65 -1.24 -13.58 14.76
N ALA A 66 -1.57 -13.34 13.49
CA ALA A 66 -0.96 -14.04 12.36
C ALA A 66 0.57 -13.82 12.32
N ALA A 67 1.04 -12.59 12.53
CA ALA A 67 2.46 -12.26 12.60
C ALA A 67 3.17 -12.97 13.75
N ARG A 68 2.53 -13.09 14.93
CA ARG A 68 3.07 -13.87 16.06
C ARG A 68 3.25 -15.34 15.70
N ARG A 69 2.26 -15.94 15.06
CA ARG A 69 2.31 -17.35 14.62
C ARG A 69 3.40 -17.60 13.60
N GLN A 70 3.55 -16.71 12.61
CA GLN A 70 4.64 -16.79 11.64
C GLN A 70 6.00 -16.70 12.34
N ARG A 71 6.17 -15.78 13.28
CA ARG A 71 7.41 -15.65 14.05
C ARG A 71 7.71 -16.87 14.90
N ALA A 72 6.69 -17.50 15.50
CA ALA A 72 6.84 -18.73 16.29
C ALA A 72 7.20 -19.95 15.43
N GLY A 73 6.72 -20.01 14.18
CA GLY A 73 7.01 -21.08 13.23
C GLY A 73 8.36 -20.94 12.49
N THR A 74 8.99 -19.77 12.56
CA THR A 74 10.29 -19.51 11.92
C THR A 74 11.38 -19.63 12.98
N ALA A 75 12.31 -20.58 12.83
CA ALA A 75 13.47 -20.65 13.73
C ALA A 75 14.18 -19.29 13.73
N ALA A 76 14.26 -18.65 14.89
CA ALA A 76 14.81 -17.31 15.01
C ALA A 76 16.27 -17.32 14.54
N ILE A 77 16.55 -16.74 13.38
CA ILE A 77 17.93 -16.46 12.98
C ILE A 77 18.39 -15.25 13.80
N PRO A 78 19.38 -15.40 14.69
CA PRO A 78 19.90 -14.28 15.47
C PRO A 78 20.46 -13.23 14.51
N GLY A 79 19.95 -11.99 14.56
CA GLY A 79 20.45 -10.87 13.75
C GLY A 79 19.48 -10.31 12.71
N ALA A 80 18.26 -10.84 12.55
CA ALA A 80 17.23 -10.25 11.67
C ALA A 80 16.59 -8.94 12.23
N ALA A 81 17.34 -8.17 13.02
CA ALA A 81 16.94 -6.84 13.45
C ALA A 81 16.98 -5.90 12.24
N GLY A 82 15.82 -5.65 11.64
CA GLY A 82 15.69 -4.90 10.39
C GLY A 82 14.75 -5.54 9.36
N ALA A 83 14.13 -6.68 9.66
CA ALA A 83 13.08 -7.21 8.80
C ALA A 83 11.86 -6.28 8.78
N VAL A 84 11.45 -5.88 7.58
CA VAL A 84 10.23 -5.09 7.33
C VAL A 84 9.23 -5.94 6.55
N THR A 85 7.95 -5.64 6.74
CA THR A 85 6.83 -6.27 6.07
C THR A 85 6.86 -5.90 4.59
N GLN A 86 6.97 -6.89 3.72
CA GLN A 86 6.78 -6.73 2.28
C GLN A 86 5.30 -6.99 1.98
N SER A 87 4.59 -5.95 1.54
CA SER A 87 3.16 -6.04 1.21
C SER A 87 2.84 -5.23 -0.03
N GLU A 88 1.86 -5.68 -0.81
CA GLU A 88 1.28 -4.89 -1.90
C GLU A 88 0.35 -3.78 -1.38
N ASP A 89 -0.10 -3.87 -0.12
CA ASP A 89 -0.87 -2.82 0.54
C ASP A 89 0.08 -1.70 1.04
N PRO A 90 0.04 -0.49 0.44
CA PRO A 90 0.89 0.63 0.84
C PRO A 90 0.76 0.97 2.32
N GLN A 91 -0.38 0.70 2.95
CA GLN A 91 -0.63 1.07 4.35
C GLN A 91 0.12 0.20 5.35
N ILE A 92 0.62 -0.97 4.93
CA ILE A 92 1.39 -1.89 5.78
C ILE A 92 2.76 -2.24 5.19
N HIS A 93 3.05 -1.80 3.96
CA HIS A 93 4.38 -1.93 3.35
C HIS A 93 5.43 -1.22 4.21
N GLY A 94 6.56 -1.88 4.47
CA GLY A 94 7.64 -1.33 5.28
C GLY A 94 7.45 -1.42 6.79
N MET A 95 6.35 -1.98 7.27
CA MET A 95 6.08 -2.08 8.69
C MET A 95 7.11 -3.00 9.37
N ASP A 96 7.75 -2.51 10.44
CA ASP A 96 8.69 -3.27 11.26
C ASP A 96 8.11 -4.63 11.66
N ALA A 97 8.82 -5.73 11.36
CA ALA A 97 8.31 -7.08 11.59
C ALA A 97 8.09 -7.40 13.07
N HIS A 98 8.85 -6.78 13.98
CA HIS A 98 8.58 -6.91 15.41
C HIS A 98 7.33 -6.12 15.79
N GLY A 99 7.21 -4.88 15.33
CA GLY A 99 6.02 -4.04 15.53
C GLY A 99 4.75 -4.68 14.96
N ALA A 100 4.86 -5.41 13.85
CA ALA A 100 3.75 -6.12 13.22
C ALA A 100 3.07 -7.17 14.13
N THR A 101 3.72 -7.59 15.23
CA THR A 101 3.14 -8.51 16.22
C THR A 101 2.27 -7.82 17.29
N ASP A 102 2.15 -6.49 17.24
CA ASP A 102 1.39 -5.67 18.16
C ASP A 102 0.26 -4.92 17.43
N ALA A 103 -0.97 -5.09 17.89
CA ALA A 103 -2.13 -4.50 17.21
C ALA A 103 -2.17 -2.96 17.32
N ALA A 104 -1.70 -2.37 18.43
CA ALA A 104 -1.61 -0.92 18.60
C ALA A 104 -0.55 -0.33 17.69
N TYR A 105 0.60 -1.01 17.57
CA TYR A 105 1.62 -0.64 16.59
C TYR A 105 1.08 -0.65 15.17
N ARG A 106 0.42 -1.74 14.76
CA ARG A 106 -0.19 -1.86 13.42
C ARG A 106 -1.17 -0.73 13.14
N ALA A 107 -2.02 -0.43 14.12
CA ALA A 107 -3.02 0.63 14.00
C ALA A 107 -2.37 2.01 13.84
N ALA A 108 -1.38 2.33 14.68
CA ALA A 108 -0.65 3.59 14.63
C ALA A 108 0.09 3.77 13.30
N TYR A 109 0.79 2.73 12.84
CA TYR A 109 1.48 2.74 11.54
C TYR A 109 0.51 3.04 10.41
N ARG A 110 -0.61 2.30 10.35
CA ARG A 110 -1.65 2.47 9.32
C ARG A 110 -2.32 3.85 9.38
N VAL A 111 -2.44 4.46 10.56
CA VAL A 111 -2.89 5.84 10.71
C VAL A 111 -1.86 6.82 10.13
N CYS A 112 -0.57 6.67 10.46
CA CYS A 112 0.49 7.52 9.90
C CYS A 112 0.56 7.43 8.37
N MET A 113 0.49 6.21 7.80
CA MET A 113 0.51 6.00 6.36
C MET A 113 -0.67 6.69 5.65
N ARG A 114 -1.87 6.59 6.23
CA ARG A 114 -3.07 7.31 5.73
C ARG A 114 -2.91 8.82 5.76
N LYS A 115 -2.30 9.38 6.81
CA LYS A 115 -2.01 10.83 6.88
C LYS A 115 -1.06 11.28 5.75
N LYS A 116 -0.21 10.37 5.25
CA LYS A 116 0.74 10.61 4.16
C LYS A 116 0.18 10.32 2.76
N GLY A 117 -1.04 9.79 2.67
CA GLY A 117 -1.73 9.53 1.40
C GLY A 117 -1.66 8.09 0.90
N PHE A 118 -1.27 7.14 1.75
CA PHE A 118 -1.21 5.71 1.43
C PHE A 118 -2.41 4.94 1.99
#